data_AF-A0A0F9EFP1-F1
#
_entry.id   AF-A0A0F9EFP1-F1
#
_cell.length_a   1.000
_cell.length_b   1.000
_cell.length_c   1.000
_cell.angle_alpha   90.00
_cell.angle_beta   90.00
_cell.angle_gamma   90.00
#
_symmetry.space_group_name_H-M   'P 1'
#
loop_
_entity.id
_entity.type
_entity.pdbx_description
1 polymer ?
#
loop_
_entity_poly.entity_id
_entity_poly.type
_entity_poly.pdbx_seq_one_letter_code
_entity_poly.pdbx_strand_id
1 'polypeptide(L)'
;MKEFSNYWNAISFAFIKYGKLTRKMKDIPYVIHPIRITTILHAAGFNEFDHEDLLIAALCHDILEDTETQLKEIEDDFGKNVGEIVVELTKPKGTKGRKKDEWLEKFVNSSK
;
A
#
# COMPACT_ATOMS: atom_id res chain seq x y z
N MET A 1 3.70 -19.12 -20.64
CA MET A 1 3.72 -17.64 -20.65
C MET A 1 3.83 -17.22 -19.20
N LYS A 2 4.75 -16.32 -18.83
CA LYS A 2 4.67 -15.70 -17.50
C LYS A 2 3.36 -14.92 -17.46
N GLU A 3 2.49 -15.20 -16.50
CA GLU A 3 1.31 -14.36 -16.25
C GLU A 3 1.79 -12.92 -16.03
N PHE A 4 1.04 -11.94 -16.55
CA PHE A 4 1.38 -10.54 -16.32
C PHE A 4 1.31 -10.28 -14.81
N SER A 5 2.42 -9.81 -14.24
CA SER A 5 2.53 -9.48 -12.82
C SER A 5 1.43 -8.49 -12.40
N ASN A 6 0.74 -8.79 -11.29
CA ASN A 6 -0.24 -7.92 -10.64
C ASN A 6 0.39 -6.58 -10.19
N TYR A 7 1.72 -6.49 -10.16
CA TYR A 7 2.45 -5.26 -9.91
C TYR A 7 2.04 -4.10 -10.84
N TRP A 8 1.80 -4.36 -12.13
CA TRP A 8 1.38 -3.31 -13.06
C TRP A 8 -0.05 -2.82 -12.80
N ASN A 9 -0.93 -3.73 -12.35
CA ASN A 9 -2.26 -3.37 -11.88
C ASN A 9 -2.16 -2.50 -10.61
N ALA A 10 -1.24 -2.84 -9.69
CA ALA A 10 -0.99 -2.07 -8.49
C ALA A 10 -0.45 -0.66 -8.77
N ILE A 11 0.40 -0.49 -9.79
CA ILE A 11 0.82 0.85 -10.24
C ILE A 11 -0.41 1.66 -10.67
N SER A 12 -1.26 1.09 -11.54
CA SER A 12 -2.47 1.77 -12.02
C SER A 12 -3.41 2.12 -10.86
N PHE A 13 -3.60 1.19 -9.93
CA PHE A 13 -4.38 1.37 -8.72
C PHE A 13 -3.85 2.52 -7.87
N ALA A 14 -2.53 2.57 -7.61
CA ALA A 14 -1.89 3.65 -6.87
C ALA A 14 -2.11 5.01 -7.56
N PHE A 15 -1.95 5.09 -8.89
CA PHE A 15 -2.21 6.34 -9.64
C PHE A 15 -3.65 6.83 -9.48
N ILE A 16 -4.62 5.92 -9.52
CA ILE A 16 -6.04 6.26 -9.36
C ILE A 16 -6.33 6.71 -7.93
N LYS A 17 -5.91 5.94 -6.93
CA LYS A 17 -6.23 6.18 -5.52
C LYS A 17 -5.51 7.40 -4.95
N TYR A 18 -4.25 7.61 -5.31
CA TYR A 18 -3.49 8.80 -4.91
C TYR A 18 -3.72 10.02 -5.82
N GLY A 19 -4.48 9.90 -6.90
CA GLY A 19 -4.54 10.90 -7.98
C GLY A 19 -5.01 12.30 -7.57
N LYS A 20 -5.76 12.43 -6.47
CA LYS A 20 -6.20 13.72 -5.93
C LYS A 20 -5.30 14.26 -4.82
N LEU A 21 -4.29 13.52 -4.42
CA LEU A 21 -3.41 13.85 -3.30
C LEU A 21 -2.13 14.50 -3.80
N THR A 22 -1.68 15.53 -3.08
CA THR A 22 -0.40 16.19 -3.30
C THR A 22 0.50 16.01 -2.09
N ARG A 23 1.81 15.88 -2.33
CA ARG A 23 2.78 15.91 -1.23
C ARG A 23 2.78 17.31 -0.60
N LYS A 24 2.77 17.32 0.74
CA LYS A 24 2.88 18.54 1.54
C LYS A 24 4.02 19.42 1.03
N MET A 25 3.71 20.70 0.81
CA MET A 25 4.64 21.80 0.49
C MET A 25 5.26 21.82 -0.92
N LYS A 26 4.91 20.93 -1.86
CA LYS A 26 5.62 20.89 -3.17
C LYS A 26 4.77 20.78 -4.43
N ASP A 27 3.43 20.74 -4.37
CA ASP A 27 2.56 20.50 -5.54
C ASP A 27 2.96 19.28 -6.39
N ILE A 28 3.62 18.29 -5.77
CA ILE A 28 4.02 17.04 -6.43
C ILE A 28 2.91 16.01 -6.20
N PRO A 29 2.44 15.29 -7.23
CA PRO A 29 1.48 14.20 -7.07
C PRO A 29 1.93 13.18 -6.02
N TYR A 30 1.06 12.79 -5.09
CA TYR A 30 1.43 11.92 -3.97
C TYR A 30 1.95 10.56 -4.42
N VAL A 31 1.42 10.02 -5.53
CA VAL A 31 1.83 8.73 -6.13
C VAL A 31 3.34 8.60 -6.36
N ILE A 32 4.06 9.72 -6.52
CA ILE A 32 5.51 9.74 -6.65
C ILE A 32 6.22 9.20 -5.39
N HIS A 33 5.60 9.33 -4.21
CA HIS A 33 6.16 8.81 -2.97
C HIS A 33 6.22 7.27 -2.95
N PRO A 34 5.10 6.53 -3.12
CA PRO A 34 5.16 5.07 -3.21
C PRO A 34 6.03 4.55 -4.38
N ILE A 35 6.02 5.20 -5.54
CA ILE A 35 6.90 4.83 -6.68
C ILE A 35 8.39 4.96 -6.31
N ARG A 36 8.76 5.98 -5.54
CA ARG A 36 10.15 6.12 -5.07
C ARG A 36 10.54 4.97 -4.15
N ILE A 37 9.62 4.45 -3.34
CA ILE A 37 9.88 3.31 -2.45
C ILE A 37 10.14 2.05 -3.29
N THR A 38 9.32 1.74 -4.28
CA THR A 38 9.57 0.59 -5.16
C THR A 38 10.88 0.72 -5.93
N THR A 39 11.24 1.93 -6.36
CA THR A 39 12.56 2.19 -6.98
C THR A 39 13.72 1.83 -6.04
N ILE A 40 13.61 2.14 -4.74
CA ILE A 40 14.62 1.78 -3.74
C ILE A 40 14.67 0.27 -3.54
N LEU A 41 13.52 -0.40 -3.50
CA LEU A 41 13.44 -1.87 -3.37
C LEU A 41 14.07 -2.57 -4.58
N HIS A 42 13.78 -2.08 -5.80
CA HIS A 42 14.44 -2.56 -7.01
C HIS A 42 15.95 -2.40 -6.96
N ALA A 43 16.45 -1.25 -6.49
CA ALA A 43 17.88 -1.02 -6.31
C ALA A 43 18.51 -1.94 -5.25
N ALA A 44 17.73 -2.43 -4.29
CA ALA A 44 18.16 -3.38 -3.27
C ALA A 44 18.06 -4.86 -3.71
N GLY A 45 17.64 -5.13 -4.95
CA GLY A 45 17.56 -6.48 -5.53
C GLY A 45 16.20 -7.16 -5.41
N PHE A 46 15.19 -6.49 -4.85
CA PHE A 46 13.81 -6.97 -4.89
C PHE A 46 13.20 -6.70 -6.27
N ASN A 47 12.30 -7.55 -6.72
CA ASN A 47 11.67 -7.39 -8.03
C ASN A 47 10.27 -8.01 -8.03
N GLU A 48 9.46 -7.60 -9.00
CA GLU A 48 8.06 -8.00 -9.13
C GLU A 48 7.85 -9.46 -9.51
N PHE A 49 8.89 -10.19 -9.94
CA PHE A 49 8.77 -11.63 -10.28
C PHE A 49 8.96 -12.52 -9.07
N ASP A 50 9.89 -12.16 -8.18
CA ASP A 50 10.26 -12.96 -7.00
C ASP A 50 9.64 -12.42 -5.71
N HIS A 51 9.23 -11.14 -5.72
CA HIS A 51 8.78 -10.41 -4.52
C HIS A 51 7.53 -9.56 -4.82
N GLU A 52 6.63 -10.05 -5.66
CA GLU A 52 5.44 -9.33 -6.13
C GLU A 52 4.65 -8.67 -4.98
N ASP A 53 4.26 -9.44 -3.97
CA ASP A 53 3.47 -8.96 -2.84
C ASP A 53 4.15 -7.83 -2.07
N LEU A 54 5.48 -7.90 -1.91
CA LEU A 54 6.27 -6.86 -1.26
C LEU A 54 6.22 -5.56 -2.06
N LEU A 55 6.38 -5.65 -3.38
CA LEU A 55 6.38 -4.49 -4.27
C LEU A 55 4.98 -3.87 -4.39
N ILE A 56 3.92 -4.68 -4.42
CA ILE A 56 2.53 -4.22 -4.38
C ILE A 56 2.23 -3.54 -3.03
N ALA A 57 2.61 -4.16 -1.91
CA ALA A 57 2.41 -3.58 -0.59
C ALA A 57 3.18 -2.25 -0.43
N ALA A 58 4.39 -2.13 -1.01
CA ALA A 58 5.13 -0.88 -1.04
C ALA A 58 4.40 0.23 -1.82
N LEU A 59 3.73 -0.10 -2.93
CA LEU A 59 2.87 0.85 -3.64
C LEU A 59 1.66 1.27 -2.81
N CYS A 60 1.12 0.38 -1.99
CA CYS A 60 -0.11 0.58 -1.23
C CYS A 60 0.11 1.00 0.23
N HIS A 61 1.35 1.16 0.71
CA HIS A 61 1.65 1.23 2.15
C HIS A 61 0.92 2.34 2.93
N ASP A 62 0.62 3.47 2.29
CA ASP A 62 -0.12 4.60 2.89
C ASP A 62 -1.59 4.63 2.46
N ILE A 63 -2.07 3.68 1.65
CA ILE A 63 -3.33 3.82 0.92
C ILE A 63 -4.55 3.83 1.84
N LEU A 64 -4.52 3.02 2.91
CA LEU A 64 -5.57 2.99 3.93
C LEU A 64 -5.52 4.22 4.86
N GLU A 65 -4.38 4.92 4.93
CA GLU A 65 -4.21 6.12 5.76
C GLU A 65 -4.70 7.39 5.06
N ASP A 66 -4.38 7.49 3.78
CA ASP A 66 -4.45 8.74 3.02
C ASP A 66 -5.60 8.76 2.01
N THR A 67 -6.25 7.63 1.76
CA THR A 67 -7.38 7.52 0.81
C THR A 67 -8.62 6.91 1.48
N GLU A 68 -9.74 6.85 0.74
CA GLU A 68 -10.98 6.16 1.17
C GLU A 68 -10.99 4.66 0.80
N THR A 69 -9.85 4.12 0.36
CA THR A 69 -9.70 2.72 -0.02
C THR A 69 -9.99 1.81 1.16
N GLN A 70 -10.74 0.73 0.92
CA GLN A 70 -11.03 -0.28 1.93
C GLN A 70 -10.06 -1.45 1.82
N LEU A 71 -9.76 -2.12 2.94
CA LEU A 71 -8.90 -3.31 2.93
C LEU A 71 -9.39 -4.38 1.94
N LYS A 72 -10.70 -4.62 1.91
CA LYS A 72 -11.32 -5.59 1.02
C LYS A 72 -10.98 -5.35 -0.46
N GLU A 73 -10.88 -4.08 -0.87
CA GLU A 73 -10.51 -3.75 -2.26
C GLU A 73 -9.09 -4.22 -2.59
N ILE A 74 -8.16 -4.08 -1.64
CA ILE A 74 -6.78 -4.56 -1.78
C ILE A 74 -6.75 -6.10 -1.81
N GLU A 75 -7.52 -6.75 -0.93
CA GLU A 75 -7.59 -8.21 -0.86
C GLU A 75 -8.24 -8.82 -2.11
N ASP A 76 -9.27 -8.18 -2.67
CA ASP A 76 -9.96 -8.63 -3.89
C ASP A 76 -9.02 -8.48 -5.12
N ASP A 77 -8.27 -7.38 -5.22
CA ASP A 77 -7.42 -7.09 -6.39
C ASP A 77 -6.03 -7.75 -6.33
N PHE A 78 -5.45 -7.88 -5.14
CA PHE A 78 -4.04 -8.27 -4.95
C PHE A 78 -3.84 -9.43 -3.97
N GLY A 79 -4.92 -9.93 -3.37
CA GLY A 79 -4.88 -11.06 -2.46
C GLY A 79 -4.63 -10.69 -1.00
N LYS A 80 -4.94 -11.66 -0.13
CA LYS A 80 -4.94 -11.49 1.33
C LYS A 80 -3.55 -11.18 1.91
N ASN A 81 -2.48 -11.75 1.34
CA ASN A 81 -1.13 -11.52 1.84
C ASN A 81 -0.70 -10.05 1.66
N VAL A 82 -1.01 -9.44 0.51
CA VAL A 82 -0.78 -8.00 0.30
C VAL A 82 -1.61 -7.18 1.29
N GLY A 83 -2.88 -7.52 1.47
CA GLY A 83 -3.76 -6.85 2.45
C GLY A 83 -3.18 -6.86 3.86
N GLU A 84 -2.69 -8.02 4.32
CA GLU A 84 -2.06 -8.18 5.64
C GLU A 84 -0.83 -7.27 5.80
N ILE A 85 0.08 -7.26 4.82
CA ILE A 85 1.28 -6.40 4.86
C ILE A 85 0.88 -4.92 4.89
N VAL A 86 -0.09 -4.51 4.06
CA VAL A 86 -0.54 -3.10 4.03
C VAL A 86 -1.15 -2.69 5.36
N VAL A 87 -1.95 -3.55 6.01
CA VAL A 87 -2.52 -3.29 7.33
C VAL A 87 -1.42 -3.11 8.38
N GLU A 88 -0.39 -3.96 8.36
CA GLU A 88 0.74 -3.84 9.29
C GLU A 88 1.52 -2.54 9.10
N LEU A 89 1.65 -2.06 7.86
CA LEU A 89 2.33 -0.81 7.55
C LEU A 89 1.48 0.43 7.88
N THR A 90 0.16 0.30 7.84
CA THR A 90 -0.81 1.37 8.10
C THR A 90 -0.68 1.93 9.53
N LYS A 91 -0.63 3.25 9.65
CA LYS A 91 -0.54 4.04 10.88
C LYS A 91 -1.85 4.80 11.09
N PRO A 92 -2.62 4.44 12.11
CA PRO A 92 -3.87 5.13 12.40
C PRO A 92 -3.60 6.57 12.86
N LYS A 93 -4.31 7.53 12.24
CA LYS A 93 -4.22 8.95 12.58
C LYS A 93 -4.45 9.14 14.09
N GLY A 94 -3.49 9.79 14.75
CA GLY A 94 -3.58 10.11 16.19
C GLY A 94 -3.05 9.04 17.15
N THR A 95 -2.43 7.97 16.66
CA THR A 95 -1.83 6.92 17.50
C THR A 95 -0.30 6.98 17.49
N LYS A 96 0.31 6.86 18.67
CA LYS A 96 1.75 6.59 18.86
C LYS A 96 1.89 5.48 19.90
N GLY A 97 2.80 4.53 19.70
CA GLY A 97 3.06 3.43 20.65
C GLY A 97 1.91 2.43 20.76
N ARG A 98 1.64 1.92 21.99
CA ARG A 98 0.63 0.86 22.31
C ARG A 98 -0.75 1.02 21.67
N LYS A 99 -1.14 2.24 21.28
CA LYS A 99 -2.42 2.51 20.59
C LYS A 99 -2.48 1.97 19.15
N LYS A 100 -1.35 1.61 18.53
CA LYS A 100 -1.33 1.00 17.19
C LYS A 100 -1.84 -0.44 17.24
N ASP A 101 -1.37 -1.24 18.19
CA ASP A 101 -1.75 -2.66 18.32
C ASP A 101 -3.26 -2.81 18.61
N GLU A 102 -3.78 -2.00 19.54
CA GLU A 102 -5.24 -1.95 19.82
C GLU A 102 -6.07 -1.51 18.62
N TRP A 103 -5.52 -0.61 17.78
CA TRP A 103 -6.20 -0.25 16.53
C TRP A 103 -6.16 -1.39 15.52
N LEU A 104 -5.02 -2.08 15.38
CA LEU A 104 -4.89 -3.22 14.47
C LEU A 104 -5.91 -4.30 14.84
N GLU A 105 -6.03 -4.65 16.12
CA GLU A 105 -7.03 -5.61 16.60
C GLU A 105 -8.45 -5.16 16.25
N LYS A 106 -8.79 -3.88 16.49
CA LYS A 106 -10.12 -3.34 16.14
C LYS A 106 -10.36 -3.32 14.63
N PHE A 107 -9.38 -2.89 13.85
CA PHE A 107 -9.45 -2.77 12.40
C PHE A 107 -9.68 -4.13 11.75
N VAL A 108 -8.87 -5.13 12.12
CA VAL A 108 -8.99 -6.52 11.65
C VAL A 108 -10.32 -7.15 12.05
N ASN A 109 -10.81 -6.91 13.27
CA ASN A 109 -12.09 -7.45 13.71
C ASN A 109 -13.31 -6.75 13.06
N SER A 110 -13.18 -5.48 12.67
CA SER A 110 -14.24 -4.70 12.02
C SER A 110 -14.31 -4.87 10.50
N SER A 111 -13.24 -5.36 9.89
CA SER A 111 -13.12 -5.53 8.43
C SER A 111 -13.42 -6.96 7.96
N LYS A 112 -13.88 -7.85 8.87
CA LYS A 112 -14.33 -9.22 8.58
C LYS A 112 -15.83 -9.29 8.31
#